data_AF-A0AAW9X9S6-F1
#
_entry.id   AF-A0AAW9X9S6-F1
#
_cell.length_a   1.000
_cell.length_b   1.000
_cell.length_c   1.000
_cell.angle_alpha   90.00
_cell.angle_beta   90.00
_cell.angle_gamma   90.00
#
_symmetry.space_group_name_H-M   'P 1'
#
loop_
_entity.id
_entity.type
_entity.pdbx_description
1 polymer ?
#
loop_
_entity_poly.entity_id
_entity_poly.type
_entity_poly.pdbx_seq_one_letter_code
_entity_poly.pdbx_strand_id
1 'polypeptide(L)'
;ANVARTQSHVEVTLESGETLTGRVLVAADGTHSALATACGVDWQQEPYEQLAVIANVATSVAHEGRAFERFTQHGPLAMLPMSDGRCSLVWCHPLERREEVLSWSDEKFCRELQSAFGWRLGKITHAGKRSAYPLALTRAARAITHRTVLVGNAAQTLHPIAGQGFNLGMRDVMSLAETLTQAQERGEDMGDYGVLCR
;
A
#
# COMPACT_ATOMS: atom_id res chain seq x y z
N ALA A 1 17.31 12.54 -5.95
CA ALA A 1 18.42 11.72 -6.48
C ALA A 1 18.46 11.82 -7.98
N ASN A 2 19.65 11.96 -8.58
CA ASN A 2 19.84 11.88 -10.03
C ASN A 2 20.18 10.42 -10.39
N VAL A 3 19.59 9.89 -11.46
CA VAL A 3 19.81 8.51 -11.90
C VAL A 3 20.37 8.51 -13.32
N ALA A 4 21.60 8.06 -13.48
CA ALA A 4 22.21 7.82 -14.78
C ALA A 4 22.24 6.31 -15.07
N ARG A 5 21.99 5.93 -16.31
CA ARG A 5 21.94 4.52 -16.73
C ARG A 5 22.78 4.32 -17.96
N THR A 6 23.67 3.35 -17.92
CA THR A 6 24.51 2.96 -19.05
C THR A 6 24.09 1.57 -19.54
N GLN A 7 24.78 1.06 -20.56
CA GLN A 7 24.52 -0.29 -21.02
C GLN A 7 24.85 -1.35 -19.96
N SER A 8 25.78 -1.13 -19.03
CA SER A 8 26.29 -2.16 -18.10
C SER A 8 25.98 -1.91 -16.61
N HIS A 9 25.59 -0.69 -16.23
CA HIS A 9 25.34 -0.33 -14.84
C HIS A 9 24.36 0.85 -14.72
N VAL A 10 23.93 1.10 -13.49
CA VAL A 10 23.13 2.26 -13.06
C VAL A 10 23.89 3.00 -11.97
N GLU A 11 23.84 4.32 -12.02
CA GLU A 11 24.46 5.22 -11.05
C GLU A 11 23.38 6.06 -10.39
N VAL A 12 23.47 6.20 -9.07
CA VAL A 12 22.57 7.04 -8.27
C VAL A 12 23.41 8.06 -7.51
N THR A 13 23.18 9.33 -7.79
CA THR A 13 23.78 10.43 -7.03
C THR A 13 22.86 10.81 -5.86
N LEU A 14 23.39 10.64 -4.65
CA LEU A 14 22.73 10.97 -3.39
C LEU A 14 22.73 12.49 -3.17
N GLU A 15 21.91 12.96 -2.22
CA GLU A 15 21.87 14.38 -1.83
C GLU A 15 23.20 14.87 -1.22
N SER A 16 24.00 13.95 -0.66
CA SER A 16 25.36 14.23 -0.20
C SER A 16 26.36 14.51 -1.34
N GLY A 17 25.97 14.26 -2.59
CA GLY A 17 26.86 14.29 -3.76
C GLY A 17 27.62 12.98 -4.01
N GLU A 18 27.53 12.01 -3.09
CA GLU A 18 28.08 10.67 -3.29
C GLU A 18 27.36 9.95 -4.44
N THR A 19 28.11 9.22 -5.27
CA THR A 19 27.54 8.42 -6.36
C THR A 19 27.75 6.94 -6.10
N LEU A 20 26.64 6.20 -6.07
CA LEU A 20 26.63 4.75 -5.91
C LEU A 20 26.44 4.09 -7.28
N THR A 21 27.21 3.06 -7.57
CA THR A 21 27.11 2.27 -8.82
C THR A 21 26.61 0.87 -8.52
N GLY A 22 25.64 0.40 -9.32
CA GLY A 22 25.09 -0.95 -9.24
C GLY A 22 24.74 -1.52 -10.61
N ARG A 23 24.40 -2.81 -10.68
CA ARG A 23 23.95 -3.45 -11.94
C ARG A 23 22.46 -3.23 -12.19
N VAL A 24 21.67 -3.18 -11.11
CA VAL A 24 20.21 -3.05 -11.09
C VAL A 24 19.83 -2.03 -10.03
N LEU A 25 18.89 -1.14 -10.35
CA LEU A 25 18.25 -0.25 -9.39
C LEU A 25 16.88 -0.80 -9.03
N VAL A 26 16.63 -1.03 -7.74
CA VAL A 26 15.32 -1.45 -7.24
C VAL A 26 14.66 -0.28 -6.53
N ALA A 27 13.57 0.24 -7.10
CA ALA A 27 12.76 1.28 -6.49
C ALA A 27 11.74 0.65 -5.54
N ALA A 28 11.91 0.90 -4.24
CA ALA A 28 11.06 0.42 -3.15
C ALA A 28 10.69 1.56 -2.17
N ASP A 29 10.66 2.79 -2.67
CA ASP A 29 10.52 4.07 -1.93
C ASP A 29 9.06 4.52 -1.76
N GLY A 30 8.09 3.62 -1.92
CA GLY A 30 6.68 3.89 -1.67
C GLY A 30 5.93 4.51 -2.85
N THR A 31 4.68 4.91 -2.59
CA THR A 31 3.78 5.48 -3.61
C THR A 31 4.37 6.76 -4.20
N HIS A 32 4.25 6.94 -5.51
CA HIS A 32 4.85 8.07 -6.25
C HIS A 32 6.39 8.12 -6.13
N SER A 33 7.02 6.95 -6.28
CA SER A 33 8.49 6.80 -6.28
C SER A 33 9.20 7.89 -7.09
N ALA A 34 10.10 8.61 -6.42
CA ALA A 34 10.92 9.63 -7.05
C ALA A 34 11.96 8.98 -7.96
N LEU A 35 12.44 7.79 -7.59
CA LEU A 35 13.36 7.00 -8.41
C LEU A 35 12.71 6.53 -9.71
N ALA A 36 11.46 6.05 -9.64
CA ALA A 36 10.67 5.70 -10.81
C ALA A 36 10.52 6.88 -11.77
N THR A 37 10.17 8.05 -11.23
CA THR A 37 10.02 9.29 -12.00
C THR A 37 11.33 9.69 -12.68
N ALA A 38 12.45 9.65 -11.95
CA ALA A 38 13.79 9.92 -12.51
C ALA A 38 14.19 8.92 -13.62
N CYS A 39 13.62 7.71 -13.59
CA CYS A 39 13.83 6.68 -14.61
C CYS A 39 12.86 6.77 -15.81
N GLY A 40 12.00 7.80 -15.86
CA GLY A 40 11.03 8.02 -16.92
C GLY A 40 9.79 7.12 -16.84
N VAL A 41 9.42 6.68 -15.64
CA VAL A 41 8.19 5.92 -15.41
C VAL A 41 7.03 6.86 -15.13
N ASP A 42 6.01 6.78 -15.98
CA ASP A 42 4.73 7.45 -15.76
C ASP A 42 3.80 6.63 -14.86
N TRP A 43 2.78 7.29 -14.32
CA TRP A 43 1.80 6.70 -13.42
C TRP A 43 0.38 6.82 -13.98
N GLN A 44 -0.40 5.77 -13.78
CA GLN A 44 -1.84 5.77 -13.97
C GLN A 44 -2.51 5.81 -12.61
N GLN A 45 -3.47 6.71 -12.45
CA GLN A 45 -4.27 6.81 -11.24
C GLN A 45 -5.75 6.76 -11.59
N GLU A 46 -6.47 5.88 -10.92
CA GLU A 46 -7.92 5.74 -11.02
C GLU A 46 -8.52 6.00 -9.62
N PRO A 47 -9.13 7.17 -9.39
CA PRO A 47 -9.77 7.45 -8.12
C PRO A 47 -11.03 6.59 -7.97
N TYR A 48 -11.24 6.04 -6.77
CA TYR A 48 -12.45 5.26 -6.47
C TYR A 48 -13.61 6.12 -5.98
N GLU A 49 -13.43 7.44 -5.86
CA GLU A 49 -14.38 8.37 -5.23
C GLU A 49 -14.80 7.92 -3.81
N GLN A 50 -13.88 7.22 -3.13
CA GLN A 50 -14.07 6.63 -1.81
C GLN A 50 -13.02 7.15 -0.82
N LEU A 51 -13.39 7.09 0.45
CA LEU A 51 -12.59 7.47 1.60
C LEU A 51 -12.49 6.27 2.55
N ALA A 52 -11.28 5.83 2.88
CA ALA A 52 -11.08 4.90 3.98
C ALA A 52 -10.86 5.68 5.29
N VAL A 53 -11.76 5.49 6.24
CA VAL A 53 -11.58 5.94 7.62
C VAL A 53 -10.95 4.82 8.43
N ILE A 54 -9.79 5.10 9.01
CA ILE A 54 -9.01 4.17 9.80
C ILE A 54 -9.01 4.64 11.26
N ALA A 55 -9.29 3.72 12.17
CA ALA A 55 -9.24 3.97 13.61
C ALA A 55 -8.95 2.68 14.39
N ASN A 56 -8.43 2.81 15.61
CA ASN A 56 -8.42 1.69 16.54
C ASN A 56 -9.71 1.73 17.35
N VAL A 57 -10.41 0.60 17.44
CA VAL A 57 -11.74 0.50 18.05
C VAL A 57 -11.71 -0.61 19.11
N ALA A 58 -12.38 -0.38 20.24
CA ALA A 58 -12.60 -1.40 21.25
C ALA A 58 -14.06 -1.86 21.23
N THR A 59 -14.26 -3.15 21.49
CA THR A 59 -15.57 -3.80 21.48
C THR A 59 -15.80 -4.53 22.80
N SER A 60 -17.07 -4.71 23.19
CA SER A 60 -17.40 -5.36 24.47
C SER A 60 -17.18 -6.87 24.46
N VAL A 61 -17.14 -7.49 23.29
CA VAL A 61 -16.81 -8.91 23.10
C VAL A 61 -15.48 -9.00 22.36
N ALA A 62 -14.62 -9.91 22.81
CA ALA A 62 -13.33 -10.16 22.17
C ALA A 62 -13.50 -10.75 20.77
N HIS A 63 -12.66 -10.33 19.84
CA HIS A 63 -12.68 -10.82 18.46
C HIS A 63 -12.15 -12.26 18.31
N GLU A 64 -11.41 -12.79 19.29
CA GLU A 64 -10.85 -14.16 19.30
C GLU A 64 -10.03 -14.47 18.04
N GLY A 65 -9.20 -13.51 17.62
CA GLY A 65 -8.40 -13.62 16.40
C GLY A 65 -9.21 -13.62 15.08
N ARG A 66 -10.52 -13.38 15.10
CA ARG A 66 -11.34 -13.31 13.88
C ARG A 66 -11.35 -11.91 13.30
N ALA A 67 -11.10 -11.81 12.00
CA ALA A 67 -11.37 -10.61 11.21
C ALA A 67 -12.81 -10.64 10.71
N PHE A 68 -13.44 -9.47 10.67
CA PHE A 68 -14.79 -9.29 10.13
C PHE A 68 -14.75 -8.30 8.99
N GLU A 69 -15.43 -8.63 7.90
CA GLU A 69 -15.65 -7.71 6.79
C GLU A 69 -17.13 -7.70 6.45
N ARG A 70 -17.66 -6.49 6.24
CA ARG A 70 -19.03 -6.26 5.82
C ARG A 70 -19.03 -5.36 4.61
N PHE A 71 -19.69 -5.79 3.55
CA PHE A 71 -19.93 -4.96 2.38
C PHE A 71 -21.11 -4.03 2.64
N THR A 72 -20.88 -2.73 2.47
CA THR A 72 -21.91 -1.69 2.52
C THR A 72 -22.10 -1.09 1.14
N GLN A 73 -23.13 -0.27 0.96
CA GLN A 73 -23.35 0.47 -0.28
C GLN A 73 -22.21 1.43 -0.65
N HIS A 74 -21.33 1.76 0.30
CA HIS A 74 -20.22 2.70 0.10
C HIS A 74 -18.84 2.01 0.08
N GLY A 75 -18.82 0.68 0.06
CA GLY A 75 -17.61 -0.12 0.12
C GLY A 75 -17.48 -0.94 1.42
N PRO A 76 -16.34 -1.58 1.65
CA PRO A 76 -16.14 -2.46 2.79
C PRO A 76 -16.01 -1.71 4.12
N LEU A 77 -16.47 -2.37 5.18
CA LEU A 77 -16.20 -2.07 6.57
C LEU A 77 -15.52 -3.31 7.16
N ALA A 78 -14.24 -3.17 7.51
CA ALA A 78 -13.43 -4.24 8.08
C ALA A 78 -13.03 -3.93 9.52
N MET A 79 -13.12 -4.94 10.39
CA MET A 79 -12.63 -4.94 11.77
C MET A 79 -11.57 -6.04 11.87
N LEU A 80 -10.29 -5.62 11.91
CA LEU A 80 -9.15 -6.53 11.94
C LEU A 80 -8.65 -6.70 13.39
N PRO A 81 -8.45 -7.92 13.89
CA PRO A 81 -8.06 -8.17 15.27
C PRO A 81 -6.68 -7.57 15.59
N MET A 82 -6.54 -6.95 16.76
CA MET A 82 -5.28 -6.42 17.30
C MET A 82 -5.00 -6.97 18.70
N SER A 83 -3.84 -6.61 19.27
CA SER A 83 -3.57 -6.86 20.68
C SER A 83 -4.58 -6.14 21.59
N ASP A 84 -4.70 -6.64 22.82
CA ASP A 84 -5.50 -6.03 23.89
C ASP A 84 -7.01 -5.98 23.58
N GLY A 85 -7.50 -6.90 22.75
CA GLY A 85 -8.91 -7.01 22.39
C GLY A 85 -9.42 -5.86 21.49
N ARG A 86 -8.51 -5.07 20.91
CA ARG A 86 -8.84 -3.98 19.99
C ARG A 86 -9.00 -4.48 18.57
N CYS A 87 -9.63 -3.67 17.73
CA CYS A 87 -9.70 -3.87 16.30
C CYS A 87 -9.10 -2.68 15.55
N SER A 88 -8.37 -2.94 14.48
CA SER A 88 -8.07 -1.93 13.46
C SER A 88 -9.26 -1.86 12.51
N LEU A 89 -9.93 -0.72 12.49
CA LEU A 89 -11.06 -0.42 11.62
C LEU A 89 -10.55 0.09 10.27
N VAL A 90 -11.14 -0.39 9.19
CA VAL A 90 -11.13 0.26 7.88
C VAL A 90 -12.57 0.41 7.43
N TRP A 91 -13.08 1.64 7.34
CA TRP A 91 -14.47 1.91 6.99
C TRP A 91 -14.57 2.85 5.80
N CYS A 92 -15.13 2.33 4.70
CA CYS A 92 -15.29 3.08 3.47
C CYS A 92 -16.52 3.98 3.48
N HIS A 93 -16.34 5.22 3.05
CA HIS A 93 -17.38 6.23 2.83
C HIS A 93 -17.21 6.87 1.44
N PRO A 94 -18.25 7.53 0.90
CA PRO A 94 -18.09 8.42 -0.25
C PRO A 94 -17.08 9.53 0.07
N LEU A 95 -16.23 9.90 -0.89
CA LEU A 95 -15.19 10.90 -0.70
C LEU A 95 -15.74 12.26 -0.24
N GLU A 96 -16.88 12.67 -0.77
CA GLU A 96 -17.60 13.90 -0.41
C GLU A 96 -17.99 14.00 1.07
N ARG A 97 -18.12 12.88 1.79
CA ARG A 97 -18.49 12.85 3.21
C ARG A 97 -17.29 13.01 4.16
N ARG A 98 -16.09 13.26 3.64
CA ARG A 98 -14.85 13.33 4.44
C ARG A 98 -14.94 14.28 5.63
N GLU A 99 -15.36 15.52 5.39
CA GLU A 99 -15.43 16.54 6.46
C GLU A 99 -16.49 16.17 7.50
N GLU A 100 -17.64 15.67 7.03
CA GLU A 100 -18.73 15.20 7.89
C GLU A 100 -18.23 14.11 8.85
N VAL A 101 -17.63 13.03 8.32
CA VAL A 101 -17.21 11.87 9.12
C VAL A 101 -16.09 12.23 10.10
N LEU A 102 -15.13 13.06 9.67
CA LEU A 102 -14.05 13.53 10.54
C LEU A 102 -14.53 14.48 11.64
N SER A 103 -15.64 15.21 11.42
CA SER A 103 -16.22 16.12 12.42
C SER A 103 -17.07 15.42 13.49
N TRP A 104 -17.41 14.14 13.33
CA TRP A 104 -18.23 13.42 14.32
C TRP A 104 -17.56 13.41 15.70
N SER A 105 -18.35 13.52 16.76
CA SER A 105 -17.86 13.19 18.11
C SER A 105 -17.60 11.69 18.21
N ASP A 106 -16.83 11.26 19.21
CA ASP A 106 -16.53 9.84 19.42
C ASP A 106 -17.82 9.05 19.71
N GLU A 107 -18.79 9.64 20.42
CA GLU A 107 -20.10 9.00 20.67
C GLU A 107 -20.90 8.83 19.38
N LYS A 108 -20.92 9.87 18.51
CA LYS A 108 -21.59 9.78 17.22
C LYS A 108 -20.90 8.72 16.36
N PHE A 109 -19.58 8.73 16.28
CA PHE A 109 -18.82 7.75 15.51
C PHE A 109 -19.08 6.31 15.98
N CYS A 110 -19.04 6.06 17.28
CA CYS A 110 -19.35 4.73 17.83
C CYS A 110 -20.77 4.28 17.50
N ARG A 111 -21.76 5.19 17.55
CA ARG A 111 -23.15 4.88 17.19
C ARG A 111 -23.32 4.57 15.71
N GLU A 112 -22.74 5.38 14.83
CA GLU A 112 -22.79 5.14 13.39
C GLU A 112 -22.07 3.83 13.03
N LEU A 113 -20.90 3.59 13.64
CA LEU A 113 -20.15 2.34 13.45
C LEU A 113 -20.94 1.13 13.96
N GLN A 114 -21.58 1.23 15.12
CA GLN A 114 -22.44 0.16 15.65
C GLN A 114 -23.58 -0.17 14.68
N SER A 115 -24.22 0.85 14.11
CA SER A 115 -25.30 0.69 13.14
C SER A 115 -24.80 -0.01 11.86
N ALA A 116 -23.66 0.44 11.33
CA ALA A 116 -23.09 -0.10 10.11
C ALA A 116 -22.52 -1.52 10.30
N PHE A 117 -21.78 -1.78 11.37
CA PHE A 117 -21.16 -3.06 11.65
C PHE A 117 -22.18 -4.11 12.12
N GLY A 118 -23.07 -3.72 13.04
CA GLY A 118 -23.96 -4.62 13.77
C GLY A 118 -23.35 -5.06 15.10
N TRP A 119 -23.84 -6.17 15.66
CA TRP A 119 -23.59 -6.56 17.07
C TRP A 119 -22.70 -7.80 17.25
N ARG A 120 -22.01 -8.25 16.20
CA ARG A 120 -21.19 -9.48 16.24
C ARG A 120 -20.05 -9.45 17.26
N LEU A 121 -19.51 -8.25 17.55
CA LEU A 121 -18.51 -8.02 18.60
C LEU A 121 -19.13 -7.33 19.83
N GLY A 122 -20.45 -7.42 19.99
CA GLY A 122 -21.19 -6.69 21.01
C GLY A 122 -21.18 -5.18 20.76
N LYS A 123 -21.10 -4.42 21.84
CA LYS A 123 -21.11 -2.95 21.82
C LYS A 123 -19.75 -2.40 21.40
N ILE A 124 -19.73 -1.42 20.51
CA ILE A 124 -18.57 -0.57 20.27
C ILE A 124 -18.41 0.35 21.49
N THR A 125 -17.33 0.17 22.25
CA THR A 125 -17.13 0.86 23.53
C THR A 125 -16.25 2.09 23.39
N HIS A 126 -15.34 2.10 22.42
CA HIS A 126 -14.41 3.21 22.19
C HIS A 126 -13.92 3.23 20.75
N ALA A 127 -13.69 4.43 20.22
CA ALA A 127 -12.98 4.66 18.98
C ALA A 127 -11.86 5.68 19.24
N GLY A 128 -10.64 5.36 18.83
CA GLY A 128 -9.48 6.23 18.96
C GLY A 128 -9.42 7.27 17.85
N LYS A 129 -8.25 7.91 17.71
CA LYS A 129 -7.98 8.90 16.65
C LYS A 129 -8.31 8.32 15.27
N ARG A 130 -9.07 9.10 14.50
CA ARG A 130 -9.51 8.78 13.14
C ARG A 130 -8.57 9.43 12.13
N SER A 131 -8.10 8.63 11.18
CA SER A 131 -7.39 9.08 9.99
C SER A 131 -8.23 8.76 8.77
N ALA A 132 -8.23 9.64 7.77
CA ALA A 132 -9.01 9.43 6.56
C ALA A 132 -8.12 9.59 5.32
N TYR A 133 -8.17 8.59 4.44
CA TYR A 133 -7.33 8.52 3.25
C TYR A 133 -8.22 8.35 2.01
N PRO A 134 -8.11 9.24 1.00
CA PRO A 134 -8.79 9.02 -0.27
C PRO A 134 -8.26 7.74 -0.92
N LEU A 135 -9.15 6.96 -1.50
CA LEU A 135 -8.81 5.69 -2.12
C LEU A 135 -8.69 5.87 -3.62
N ALA A 136 -7.56 5.42 -4.15
CA ALA A 136 -7.29 5.37 -5.57
C ALA A 136 -6.47 4.12 -5.88
N LEU A 137 -6.62 3.61 -7.09
CA LEU A 137 -5.67 2.70 -7.68
C LEU A 137 -4.56 3.52 -8.31
N THR A 138 -3.34 3.40 -7.83
CA THR A 138 -2.17 4.01 -8.47
C THR A 138 -1.27 2.89 -8.98
N ARG A 139 -0.91 2.91 -10.26
CA ARG A 139 -0.02 1.91 -10.87
C ARG A 139 1.02 2.59 -11.75
N ALA A 140 2.25 2.12 -11.68
CA ALA A 140 3.27 2.48 -12.64
C ALA A 140 2.85 1.96 -14.02
N ALA A 141 2.95 2.80 -15.06
CA ALA A 141 2.67 2.39 -16.44
C ALA A 141 3.64 1.27 -16.89
N ARG A 142 4.84 1.24 -16.31
CA ARG A 142 5.82 0.16 -16.47
C ARG A 142 6.51 -0.08 -15.12
N ALA A 143 6.39 -1.29 -14.58
CA ALA A 143 7.11 -1.68 -13.37
C ALA A 143 8.61 -1.94 -13.64
N ILE A 144 8.99 -2.17 -14.90
CA ILE A 144 10.36 -2.47 -15.32
C ILE A 144 10.76 -1.51 -16.43
N THR A 145 11.94 -0.93 -16.30
CA THR A 145 12.62 -0.17 -17.35
C THR A 145 14.08 -0.60 -17.43
N HIS A 146 14.87 0.00 -18.34
CA HIS A 146 16.29 -0.34 -18.48
C HIS A 146 17.02 -0.28 -17.13
N ARG A 147 17.54 -1.42 -16.66
CA ARG A 147 18.24 -1.60 -15.37
C ARG A 147 17.47 -1.16 -14.12
N THR A 148 16.15 -1.02 -14.18
CA THR A 148 15.36 -0.53 -13.04
C THR A 148 14.07 -1.33 -12.88
N VAL A 149 13.81 -1.78 -11.66
CA VAL A 149 12.57 -2.48 -11.28
C VAL A 149 11.91 -1.76 -10.12
N LEU A 150 10.60 -1.60 -10.19
CA LEU A 150 9.77 -1.04 -9.13
C LEU A 150 9.09 -2.20 -8.39
N VAL A 151 9.06 -2.15 -7.06
CA VAL A 151 8.43 -3.19 -6.22
C VAL A 151 7.50 -2.59 -5.16
N GLY A 152 6.47 -3.33 -4.77
CA GLY A 152 5.52 -2.92 -3.74
C GLY A 152 4.84 -1.60 -4.07
N ASN A 153 4.76 -0.70 -3.08
CA ASN A 153 4.07 0.58 -3.26
C ASN A 153 4.71 1.50 -4.31
N ALA A 154 5.99 1.28 -4.63
CA ALA A 154 6.68 1.98 -5.73
C ALA A 154 6.28 1.46 -7.11
N ALA A 155 5.65 0.28 -7.22
CA ALA A 155 5.04 -0.19 -8.45
C ALA A 155 3.53 0.08 -8.47
N GLN A 156 2.87 -0.14 -7.34
CA GLN A 156 1.41 -0.07 -7.26
C GLN A 156 0.91 0.20 -5.85
N THR A 157 -0.10 1.05 -5.73
CA THR A 157 -0.84 1.29 -4.49
C THR A 157 -2.28 0.91 -4.71
N LEU A 158 -2.74 -0.07 -3.92
CA LEU A 158 -4.06 -0.67 -4.01
C LEU A 158 -4.99 -0.14 -2.91
N HIS A 159 -6.28 -0.47 -3.05
CA HIS A 159 -7.25 -0.30 -1.97
C HIS A 159 -6.76 -1.06 -0.72
N PRO A 160 -6.82 -0.46 0.50
CA PRO A 160 -6.25 -1.03 1.72
C PRO A 160 -7.01 -2.23 2.30
N ILE A 161 -7.77 -2.98 1.49
CA ILE A 161 -8.46 -4.19 1.97
C ILE A 161 -7.42 -5.22 2.41
N ALA A 162 -7.60 -5.76 3.61
CA ALA A 162 -6.85 -6.89 4.17
C ALA A 162 -5.31 -6.81 4.11
N GLY A 163 -4.73 -5.60 4.11
CA GLY A 163 -3.26 -5.43 4.03
C GLY A 163 -2.66 -5.96 2.74
N GLN A 164 -3.42 -5.99 1.64
CA GLN A 164 -2.98 -6.53 0.35
C GLN A 164 -1.72 -5.86 -0.19
N GLY A 165 -1.52 -4.55 0.03
CA GLY A 165 -0.34 -3.83 -0.46
C GLY A 165 0.98 -4.40 0.06
N PHE A 166 1.06 -4.73 1.35
CA PHE A 166 2.28 -5.33 1.93
C PHE A 166 2.53 -6.73 1.37
N ASN A 167 1.49 -7.58 1.34
CA ASN A 167 1.61 -8.94 0.82
C ASN A 167 2.02 -8.97 -0.65
N LEU A 168 1.50 -8.02 -1.45
CA LEU A 168 1.86 -7.88 -2.85
C LEU A 168 3.32 -7.42 -3.01
N GLY A 169 3.76 -6.42 -2.25
CA GLY A 169 5.16 -6.00 -2.27
C GLY A 169 6.13 -7.11 -1.84
N MET A 170 5.75 -7.94 -0.87
CA MET A 170 6.55 -9.12 -0.50
C MET A 170 6.66 -10.12 -1.65
N ARG A 171 5.57 -10.35 -2.40
CA ARG A 171 5.60 -11.20 -3.60
C ARG A 171 6.50 -10.60 -4.69
N ASP A 172 6.41 -9.30 -4.93
CA ASP A 172 7.26 -8.60 -5.89
C ASP A 172 8.75 -8.80 -5.56
N VAL A 173 9.13 -8.65 -4.28
CA VAL A 173 10.50 -8.84 -3.81
C VAL A 173 10.95 -10.30 -3.96
N MET A 174 10.10 -11.27 -3.61
CA MET A 174 10.42 -12.70 -3.75
C MET A 174 10.68 -13.06 -5.21
N SER A 175 9.76 -12.70 -6.12
CA SER A 175 9.89 -12.98 -7.54
C SER A 175 11.11 -12.30 -8.17
N LEU A 176 11.41 -11.05 -7.78
CA LEU A 176 12.60 -10.35 -8.23
C LEU A 176 13.87 -11.03 -7.73
N ALA A 177 13.93 -11.40 -6.45
CA ALA A 177 15.09 -12.08 -5.89
C ALA A 177 15.38 -13.41 -6.61
N GLU A 178 14.36 -14.23 -6.83
CA GLU A 178 14.49 -15.50 -7.58
C GLU A 178 15.02 -15.26 -9.00
N THR A 179 14.47 -14.26 -9.71
CA THR A 179 14.88 -13.92 -11.08
C THR A 179 16.34 -13.49 -11.14
N LEU A 180 16.77 -12.61 -10.22
CA LEU A 180 18.14 -12.12 -10.16
C LEU A 180 19.14 -13.23 -9.78
N THR A 181 18.77 -14.11 -8.84
CA THR A 181 19.60 -15.26 -8.46
C THR A 181 19.78 -16.21 -9.64
N GLN A 182 18.70 -16.57 -10.35
CA GLN A 182 18.79 -17.45 -11.52
C GLN A 182 19.63 -16.85 -12.65
N ALA A 183 19.50 -15.54 -12.90
CA ALA A 183 20.31 -14.84 -13.90
C ALA A 183 21.79 -14.88 -13.52
N GLN A 184 22.12 -14.66 -12.25
CA GLN A 184 23.49 -14.74 -11.75
C GLN A 184 24.07 -16.15 -11.91
N GLU A 185 23.31 -17.20 -11.58
CA GLU A 185 23.73 -18.60 -11.74
C GLU A 185 24.01 -18.98 -13.19
N ARG A 186 23.27 -18.38 -14.14
CA ARG A 186 23.44 -18.60 -15.58
C ARG A 186 24.50 -17.70 -16.22
N GLY A 187 25.12 -16.79 -15.45
CA GLY A 187 26.09 -15.82 -15.96
C GLY A 187 25.46 -14.74 -16.84
N GLU A 188 24.16 -14.51 -16.72
CA GLU A 188 23.43 -13.47 -17.45
C GLU A 188 23.61 -12.10 -16.77
N ASP A 189 23.39 -11.02 -17.51
CA ASP A 189 23.38 -9.67 -16.95
C ASP A 189 22.07 -9.44 -16.19
N MET A 190 22.16 -9.38 -14.88
CA MET A 190 21.02 -9.14 -13.97
C MET A 190 20.23 -7.86 -14.26
N GLY A 191 20.84 -6.84 -14.89
CA GLY A 191 20.14 -5.61 -15.26
C GLY A 191 19.64 -5.57 -16.69
N ASP A 192 19.84 -6.64 -17.45
CA ASP A 192 19.26 -6.76 -18.79
C ASP A 192 17.74 -6.75 -18.72
N TYR A 193 17.12 -6.00 -19.63
CA TYR A 193 15.67 -5.85 -19.66
C TYR A 193 14.94 -7.18 -19.87
N GLY A 194 15.48 -8.06 -20.72
CA GLY A 194 14.90 -9.38 -20.97
C GLY A 194 15.00 -10.33 -19.76
N VAL A 195 16.02 -10.16 -18.91
CA VAL A 195 16.12 -10.86 -17.63
C VAL A 195 15.06 -10.34 -16.65
N LEU A 196 14.94 -9.03 -16.51
CA LEU A 196 14.02 -8.41 -15.55
C LEU A 196 12.55 -8.63 -15.89
N CYS A 197 12.21 -8.90 -17.16
CA CYS A 197 10.83 -9.13 -17.63
C CYS A 197 10.35 -10.59 -17.60
N ARG A 198 11.10 -11.51 -17.01
CA ARG A 198 10.69 -12.92 -16.84
C ARG A 198 9.59 -13.07 -15.79
#